data_AF-A0A4Q0P5K2-F1
#
_entry.id   AF-A0A4Q0P5K2-F1
#
_cell.length_a   1.000
_cell.length_b   1.000
_cell.length_c   1.000
_cell.angle_alpha   90.00
_cell.angle_beta   90.00
_cell.angle_gamma   90.00
#
_symmetry.space_group_name_H-M   'P 1'
#
loop_
_entity.id
_entity.type
_entity.pdbx_description
1 polymer ?
#
loop_
_entity_poly.entity_id
_entity_poly.type
_entity_poly.pdbx_seq_one_letter_code
_entity_poly.pdbx_strand_id
1 'polypeptide(L)'
;MEAIFSLMVAEAVKTSEIERDYLSWEDVMSSIRNNLGYGNSKFVKDPMARGVGELMVRIRQNFAEPLTDLVLFEWHRTLLASAKRINTGQWRKQSEPMQIVSGSWGREKIHFEAPPSHMLPNEMKTFIKWFNESHP
;
A
#
# COMPACT_ATOMS: atom_id res chain seq x y z
N MET A 1 -19.76 9.27 -12.40
CA MET A 1 -18.93 9.62 -11.22
C MET A 1 -19.10 8.63 -10.08
N GLU A 2 -20.32 8.13 -9.82
CA GLU A 2 -20.56 7.08 -8.82
C GLU A 2 -19.82 5.76 -9.08
N ALA A 3 -19.73 5.32 -10.34
CA ALA A 3 -19.06 4.06 -10.68
C ALA A 3 -17.57 4.01 -10.30
N ILE A 4 -16.85 5.12 -10.48
CA ILE A 4 -15.43 5.22 -10.09
C ILE A 4 -15.30 5.21 -8.57
N PHE A 5 -16.19 5.93 -7.88
CA PHE A 5 -16.19 5.94 -6.42
C PHE A 5 -16.46 4.54 -5.84
N SER A 6 -17.48 3.83 -6.35
CA SER A 6 -17.75 2.46 -5.92
C SER A 6 -16.60 1.50 -6.23
N LEU A 7 -15.91 1.71 -7.36
CA LEU A 7 -14.74 0.92 -7.73
C LEU A 7 -13.59 1.13 -6.73
N MET A 8 -13.27 2.37 -6.35
CA MET A 8 -12.22 2.66 -5.37
C MET A 8 -12.51 2.04 -4.00
N VAL A 9 -13.77 2.09 -3.56
CA VAL A 9 -14.17 1.45 -2.29
C VAL A 9 -14.03 -0.06 -2.39
N ALA A 10 -14.48 -0.66 -3.49
CA ALA A 10 -14.36 -2.10 -3.70
C ALA A 10 -12.89 -2.55 -3.76
N GLU A 11 -12.04 -1.83 -4.48
CA GLU A 11 -10.61 -2.10 -4.59
C GLU A 11 -9.92 -2.04 -3.23
N ALA A 12 -10.18 -0.98 -2.45
CA ALA A 12 -9.67 -0.82 -1.09
C ALA A 12 -10.06 -2.00 -0.18
N VAL A 13 -11.33 -2.40 -0.19
CA VAL A 13 -11.81 -3.50 0.66
C VAL A 13 -11.22 -4.83 0.19
N LYS A 14 -11.20 -5.10 -1.11
CA LYS A 14 -10.77 -6.39 -1.65
C LYS A 14 -9.26 -6.60 -1.57
N THR A 15 -8.45 -5.57 -1.75
CA THR A 15 -7.01 -5.69 -1.55
C THR A 15 -6.66 -5.92 -0.09
N SER A 16 -7.39 -5.31 0.86
CA SER A 16 -7.18 -5.55 2.29
C SER A 16 -7.61 -6.95 2.74
N GLU A 17 -8.69 -7.50 2.17
CA GLU A 17 -9.12 -8.89 2.45
C GLU A 17 -8.03 -9.93 2.09
N ILE A 18 -7.23 -9.69 1.05
CA ILE A 18 -6.09 -10.56 0.68
C ILE A 18 -5.06 -10.61 1.81
N GLU A 19 -4.81 -9.47 2.46
CA GLU A 19 -3.92 -9.34 3.63
C GLU A 19 -4.58 -9.79 4.95
N ARG A 20 -5.82 -10.30 4.88
CA ARG A 20 -6.68 -10.66 6.02
C ARG A 20 -7.09 -9.47 6.89
N ASP A 21 -7.05 -8.27 6.33
CA ASP A 21 -7.55 -7.05 6.94
C ASP A 21 -9.00 -6.81 6.49
N TYR A 22 -9.95 -7.08 7.38
CA TYR A 22 -11.37 -6.95 7.10
C TYR A 22 -11.87 -5.53 7.44
N LEU A 23 -11.65 -4.60 6.51
CA LEU A 23 -12.06 -3.21 6.69
C LEU A 23 -13.57 -3.03 6.55
N SER A 24 -14.15 -2.14 7.37
CA SER A 24 -15.55 -1.74 7.22
C SER A 24 -15.75 -0.96 5.93
N TRP A 25 -16.69 -1.41 5.10
CA TRP A 25 -17.11 -0.71 3.89
C TRP A 25 -17.49 0.75 4.15
N GLU A 26 -18.16 1.01 5.27
CA GLU A 26 -18.65 2.34 5.64
C GLU A 26 -17.52 3.29 6.04
N ASP A 27 -16.51 2.78 6.75
CA ASP A 27 -15.32 3.55 7.13
C ASP A 27 -14.46 3.87 5.89
N VAL A 28 -14.24 2.89 5.01
CA VAL A 28 -13.51 3.10 3.75
C VAL A 28 -14.22 4.12 2.86
N MET A 29 -15.54 3.95 2.69
CA MET A 29 -16.38 4.88 1.94
C MET A 29 -16.33 6.30 2.52
N SER A 30 -16.37 6.43 3.84
CA SER A 30 -16.29 7.73 4.52
C SER A 30 -14.89 8.35 4.36
N SER A 31 -13.83 7.56 4.47
CA SER A 31 -12.46 8.02 4.27
C SER A 31 -12.24 8.57 2.85
N ILE A 32 -12.68 7.85 1.83
CA ILE A 32 -12.57 8.30 0.43
C ILE A 32 -13.40 9.58 0.21
N ARG A 33 -14.62 9.68 0.75
CA ARG A 33 -15.44 10.90 0.64
C ARG A 33 -14.77 12.11 1.29
N ASN A 34 -14.23 11.93 2.49
CA ASN A 34 -13.54 13.00 3.22
C ASN A 34 -12.35 13.54 2.42
N ASN A 35 -11.54 12.65 1.84
CA ASN A 35 -10.36 13.02 1.05
C ASN A 35 -10.73 13.63 -0.33
N LEU A 36 -11.90 13.32 -0.89
CA LEU A 36 -12.43 13.99 -2.08
C LEU A 36 -13.09 15.35 -1.80
N GLY A 37 -13.22 15.74 -0.52
CA GLY A 37 -13.90 16.98 -0.13
C GLY A 37 -15.42 16.96 -0.36
N TYR A 38 -16.04 15.77 -0.37
CA TYR A 38 -17.47 15.64 -0.64
C TYR A 38 -18.32 15.68 0.62
N GLY A 39 -19.18 16.69 0.71
CA GLY A 39 -20.15 16.85 1.80
C GLY A 39 -19.49 17.11 3.15
N ASN A 40 -20.22 16.83 4.22
CA ASN A 40 -19.70 16.99 5.58
C ASN A 40 -18.79 15.81 5.93
N SER A 41 -17.61 16.14 6.48
CA SER A 41 -16.63 15.15 6.93
C SER A 41 -17.27 14.19 7.94
N LYS A 42 -17.13 12.88 7.69
CA LYS A 42 -17.60 11.82 8.57
C LYS A 42 -16.45 11.26 9.38
N PHE A 43 -16.72 10.90 10.64
CA PHE A 43 -15.71 10.24 11.46
C PHE A 43 -15.41 8.84 10.91
N VAL A 44 -14.12 8.54 10.66
CA VAL A 44 -13.63 7.23 10.25
C VAL A 44 -13.02 6.57 11.48
N LYS A 45 -13.65 5.49 11.96
CA LYS A 45 -13.26 4.83 13.22
C LYS A 45 -11.95 4.07 13.05
N ASP A 46 -11.86 3.27 12.00
CA ASP A 46 -10.69 2.45 11.71
C ASP A 46 -9.54 3.27 11.11
N PRO A 47 -8.37 3.36 11.78
CA PRO A 47 -7.19 4.04 11.24
C PRO A 47 -6.68 3.43 9.93
N MET A 48 -6.82 2.12 9.72
CA MET A 48 -6.39 1.46 8.49
C MET A 48 -7.31 1.85 7.33
N ALA A 49 -8.63 1.88 7.54
CA ALA A 49 -9.57 2.40 6.56
C ALA A 49 -9.31 3.88 6.23
N ARG A 50 -8.85 4.66 7.20
CA ARG A 50 -8.41 6.05 6.97
C ARG A 50 -7.23 6.10 6.00
N GLY A 51 -6.16 5.34 6.29
CA GLY A 51 -4.96 5.28 5.46
C GLY A 51 -5.23 4.75 4.04
N VAL A 52 -5.96 3.64 3.91
CA VAL A 52 -6.31 3.08 2.59
C VAL A 52 -7.15 4.06 1.78
N GLY A 53 -8.17 4.70 2.39
CA GLY A 53 -9.00 5.68 1.69
C GLY A 53 -8.25 6.94 1.25
N GLU A 54 -7.32 7.42 2.07
CA GLU A 54 -6.41 8.53 1.70
C GLU A 54 -5.52 8.12 0.51
N LEU A 55 -4.91 6.93 0.57
CA LEU A 55 -4.04 6.46 -0.49
C LEU A 55 -4.80 6.30 -1.82
N MET A 56 -5.99 5.72 -1.81
CA MET A 56 -6.79 5.53 -3.04
C MET A 56 -7.10 6.86 -3.73
N VAL A 57 -7.44 7.90 -2.95
CA VAL A 57 -7.68 9.24 -3.51
C VAL A 57 -6.40 9.85 -4.06
N ARG A 58 -5.29 9.74 -3.33
CA ARG A 58 -3.99 10.27 -3.76
C ARG A 58 -3.49 9.60 -5.03
N ILE A 59 -3.53 8.26 -5.12
CA ILE A 59 -3.14 7.53 -6.34
C ILE A 59 -3.98 8.01 -7.51
N ARG A 60 -5.30 8.10 -7.35
CA ARG A 60 -6.18 8.54 -8.43
C ARG A 60 -5.92 9.98 -8.88
N GLN A 61 -5.50 10.86 -7.99
CA GLN A 61 -5.19 12.25 -8.33
C GLN A 61 -3.83 12.38 -9.03
N ASN A 62 -2.87 11.53 -8.68
CA ASN A 62 -1.46 11.66 -9.06
C ASN A 62 -0.97 10.51 -9.95
N PHE A 63 -1.86 9.67 -10.50
CA PHE A 63 -1.47 8.45 -11.24
C PHE A 63 -0.59 8.73 -12.47
N ALA A 64 -0.67 9.93 -13.04
CA ALA A 64 0.11 10.34 -14.21
C ALA A 64 1.47 10.95 -13.84
N GLU A 65 1.74 11.18 -12.56
CA GLU A 65 3.03 11.70 -12.09
C GLU A 65 4.10 10.59 -12.09
N PRO A 66 5.38 10.93 -12.35
CA PRO A 66 6.45 9.95 -12.29
C PRO A 66 6.57 9.30 -10.91
N LEU A 67 6.79 7.99 -10.89
CA LEU A 67 7.07 7.26 -9.67
C LEU A 67 8.43 7.67 -9.10
N THR A 68 8.49 7.87 -7.79
CA THR A 68 9.74 8.13 -7.05
C THR A 68 9.79 7.28 -5.79
N ASP A 69 10.99 7.16 -5.20
CA ASP A 69 11.18 6.55 -3.88
C ASP A 69 10.39 7.29 -2.80
N LEU A 70 10.35 8.63 -2.86
CA LEU A 70 9.55 9.45 -1.95
C LEU A 70 8.05 9.12 -2.04
N VAL A 71 7.51 8.97 -3.25
CA VAL A 71 6.11 8.58 -3.45
C VAL A 71 5.82 7.20 -2.85
N LEU A 72 6.68 6.21 -3.10
CA LEU A 72 6.56 4.88 -2.51
C LEU A 72 6.64 4.91 -0.98
N PHE A 73 7.52 5.74 -0.42
CA PHE A 73 7.64 5.90 1.01
C PHE A 73 6.42 6.57 1.63
N GLU A 74 5.85 7.58 0.97
CA GLU A 74 4.61 8.20 1.40
C GLU A 74 3.46 7.20 1.40
N TRP A 75 3.28 6.43 0.32
CA TRP A 75 2.27 5.38 0.25
C TRP A 75 2.42 4.36 1.38
N HIS A 76 3.64 3.92 1.65
CA HIS A 76 3.93 2.99 2.73
C HIS A 76 3.67 3.58 4.12
N ARG A 77 3.91 4.88 4.34
CA ARG A 77 3.54 5.55 5.61
C ARG A 77 2.05 5.68 5.77
N THR A 78 1.33 6.06 4.71
CA THR A 78 -0.11 6.23 4.73
C THR A 78 -0.82 4.90 5.01
N LEU A 79 -0.44 3.82 4.33
CA LEU A 79 -1.01 2.49 4.54
C LEU A 79 -0.75 1.93 5.94
N LEU A 80 0.47 2.10 6.43
CA LEU A 80 0.92 1.48 7.68
C LEU A 80 0.98 2.49 8.84
N ALA A 81 0.20 3.56 8.78
CA ALA A 81 0.18 4.61 9.79
C ALA A 81 -0.16 4.09 11.21
N SER A 82 -0.92 2.99 11.30
CA SER A 82 -1.27 2.32 12.56
C SER A 82 -0.29 1.23 12.97
N ALA A 83 0.67 0.86 12.12
CA ALA A 83 1.61 -0.22 12.38
C ALA A 83 2.66 0.20 13.42
N LYS A 84 2.72 -0.52 14.55
CA LYS A 84 3.64 -0.19 15.66
C LYS A 84 5.01 -0.84 15.57
N ARG A 85 5.16 -1.89 14.76
CA ARG A 85 6.36 -2.75 14.72
C ARG A 85 7.08 -2.70 13.38
N ILE A 86 6.70 -1.77 12.51
CA ILE A 86 7.22 -1.64 11.15
C ILE A 86 7.87 -0.27 11.01
N ASN A 87 9.07 -0.26 10.44
CA ASN A 87 9.76 0.94 10.03
C ASN A 87 9.12 1.47 8.74
N THR A 88 8.22 2.45 8.86
CA THR A 88 7.45 2.94 7.72
C THR A 88 8.20 3.96 6.87
N GLY A 89 7.93 3.97 5.56
CA GLY A 89 8.46 4.96 4.63
C GLY A 89 9.97 4.91 4.45
N GLN A 90 10.53 3.70 4.40
CA GLN A 90 11.92 3.44 4.10
C GLN A 90 12.09 2.01 3.57
N TRP A 91 13.17 1.76 2.85
CA TRP A 91 13.55 0.40 2.48
C TRP A 91 13.88 -0.43 3.72
N ARG A 92 13.62 -1.75 3.68
CA ARG A 92 14.05 -2.66 4.74
C ARG A 92 15.57 -2.66 4.87
N LYS A 93 16.05 -2.86 6.09
CA LYS A 93 17.48 -2.81 6.46
C LYS A 93 17.99 -4.08 7.12
N GLN A 94 17.06 -4.95 7.52
CA GLN A 94 17.32 -6.24 8.13
C GLN A 94 18.19 -7.12 7.22
N SER A 95 19.12 -7.85 7.83
CA SER A 95 19.97 -8.84 7.14
C SER A 95 19.26 -10.17 6.94
N GLU A 96 18.21 -10.43 7.70
CA GLU A 96 17.36 -11.60 7.60
C GLU A 96 16.70 -11.67 6.21
N PRO A 97 16.67 -12.86 5.58
CA PRO A 97 16.08 -13.02 4.27
C PRO A 97 14.56 -12.79 4.33
N MET A 98 14.03 -12.13 3.31
CA MET A 98 12.58 -11.95 3.14
C MET A 98 12.10 -13.03 2.17
N GLN A 99 11.39 -14.03 2.67
CA GLN A 99 11.02 -15.23 1.91
C GLN A 99 9.51 -15.44 1.87
N ILE A 100 9.02 -15.94 0.73
CA ILE A 100 7.69 -16.53 0.62
C ILE A 100 7.87 -18.04 0.83
N VAL A 101 7.38 -18.52 1.98
CA VAL A 101 7.54 -19.91 2.40
C VAL A 101 6.19 -20.62 2.54
N SER A 102 6.20 -21.93 2.39
CA SER A 102 5.06 -22.80 2.72
C SER A 102 5.55 -24.05 3.45
N GLY A 103 4.65 -24.77 4.12
CA GLY A 103 4.99 -26.01 4.84
C GLY A 103 4.97 -25.83 6.35
N SER A 104 5.16 -26.94 7.07
CA SER A 104 5.24 -26.93 8.53
C SER A 104 6.59 -26.44 9.01
N TRP A 105 6.63 -26.00 10.26
CA TRP A 105 7.87 -25.62 10.94
C TRP A 105 8.97 -26.69 10.79
N GLY A 106 10.15 -26.28 10.33
CA GLY A 106 11.31 -27.15 10.08
C GLY A 106 11.24 -27.97 8.78
N ARG A 107 10.21 -27.77 7.95
CA ARG A 107 10.06 -28.36 6.60
C ARG A 107 9.53 -27.32 5.61
N GLU A 108 10.00 -26.10 5.76
CA GLU A 108 9.61 -24.98 4.91
C GLU A 108 10.16 -25.17 3.49
N LYS A 109 9.29 -25.02 2.50
CA LYS A 109 9.66 -24.85 1.10
C LYS A 109 9.69 -23.35 0.80
N ILE A 110 10.86 -22.85 0.42
CA ILE A 110 11.05 -21.48 -0.07
C ILE A 110 10.61 -21.42 -1.54
N HIS A 111 9.59 -20.61 -1.84
CA HIS A 111 9.13 -20.38 -3.22
C HIS A 111 9.81 -19.17 -3.85
N PHE A 112 10.13 -18.19 -3.03
CA PHE A 112 10.79 -16.96 -3.44
C PHE A 112 11.60 -16.40 -2.28
N GLU A 113 12.75 -15.84 -2.60
CA GLU A 113 13.56 -15.03 -1.69
C GLU A 113 13.80 -13.67 -2.34
N ALA A 114 13.43 -12.61 -1.64
CA ALA A 114 13.65 -11.26 -2.14
C ALA A 114 15.14 -10.89 -2.05
N PRO A 115 15.63 -9.94 -2.88
CA PRO A 115 17.03 -9.50 -2.86
C PRO A 115 17.51 -9.12 -1.45
N PRO A 116 18.79 -9.25 -1.09
CA PRO A 116 19.28 -8.73 0.19
C PRO A 116 19.00 -7.23 0.38
N SER A 117 18.79 -6.79 1.61
CA SER A 117 18.39 -5.40 1.91
C SER A 117 19.40 -4.36 1.40
N HIS A 118 20.69 -4.68 1.45
CA HIS A 118 21.76 -3.81 0.95
C HIS A 118 21.70 -3.58 -0.58
N MET A 119 21.05 -4.47 -1.34
CA MET A 119 20.87 -4.31 -2.79
C MET A 119 19.65 -3.45 -3.14
N LEU A 120 18.68 -3.33 -2.23
CA LEU A 120 17.40 -2.66 -2.51
C LEU A 120 17.51 -1.24 -3.07
N PRO A 121 18.40 -0.35 -2.58
CA PRO A 121 18.50 0.98 -3.16
C PRO A 121 18.81 0.97 -4.66
N ASN A 122 19.66 0.04 -5.12
CA ASN A 122 20.02 -0.08 -6.53
C ASN A 122 18.92 -0.79 -7.34
N GLU A 123 18.32 -1.85 -6.79
CA GLU A 123 17.19 -2.55 -7.42
C GLU A 123 16.00 -1.61 -7.62
N MET A 124 15.63 -0.83 -6.60
CA MET A 124 14.52 0.12 -6.68
C MET A 124 14.80 1.27 -7.64
N LYS A 125 16.05 1.74 -7.75
CA LYS A 125 16.43 2.73 -8.76
C LYS A 125 16.22 2.20 -10.17
N THR A 126 16.60 0.95 -10.42
CA THR A 126 16.39 0.29 -11.72
C THR A 126 14.90 0.11 -12.01
N PHE A 127 14.13 -0.36 -11.02
CA PHE A 127 12.68 -0.54 -11.14
C PHE A 127 11.96 0.78 -11.45
N ILE A 128 12.22 1.83 -10.67
CA ILE A 128 11.58 3.15 -10.85
C ILE A 128 11.90 3.72 -12.23
N LYS A 129 13.16 3.61 -12.67
CA LYS A 129 13.56 4.03 -14.02
C LYS A 129 12.75 3.28 -15.08
N TRP A 130 12.72 1.95 -15.01
CA TRP A 130 11.97 1.11 -15.95
C TRP A 130 10.46 1.44 -15.94
N PHE A 131 9.86 1.62 -14.76
CA PHE A 131 8.44 1.94 -14.64
C PHE A 131 8.10 3.27 -15.33
N ASN A 132 8.91 4.30 -15.08
CA ASN A 132 8.70 5.62 -15.68
C ASN A 132 8.99 5.65 -17.18
N GLU A 133 9.92 4.83 -17.68
CA GLU A 133 10.26 4.76 -19.11
C GLU A 133 9.28 3.88 -19.91
N SER A 134 8.70 2.86 -19.29
CA SER A 134 7.81 1.91 -19.99
C SER A 134 6.35 2.34 -20.01
N HIS A 135 5.94 3.31 -19.17
CA HIS A 135 4.54 3.74 -19.01
C HIS A 135 3.54 2.57 -18.99
N PRO A 136 3.72 1.60 -18.06
CA PRO A 136 2.95 0.37 -18.03
C PRO A 136 1.48 0.57 -17.63
#